data_AF-A0A940WHY7-F1
#
_entry.id   AF-A0A940WHY7-F1
#
_cell.length_a   1.000
_cell.length_b   1.000
_cell.length_c   1.000
_cell.angle_alpha   90.00
_cell.angle_beta   90.00
_cell.angle_gamma   90.00
#
_symmetry.space_group_name_H-M   'P 1'
#
loop_
_entity.id
_entity.type
_entity.pdbx_description
1 polymer ?
#
loop_
_entity_poly.entity_id
_entity_poly.type
_entity_poly.pdbx_seq_one_letter_code
_entity_poly.pdbx_strand_id
1 'polypeptide(L)'
;MDCGTALGKIIAKADGLLPRQEEAELAEHLAGCPSCAADDAATAATGPVLRALAGIRAKEKAPALDAMWTRVRAGIEESRGTRRRASWIARWAWIPAAIALAASALLFYPARTNRSPFHPTSFDVAFEDVESDASTVALVDKGEDLPRVIWIIEDAKS
;
A
#
# COMPACT_ATOMS: atom_id res chain seq x y z
N MET A 1 31.49 -8.87 32.67
CA MET A 1 31.93 -8.06 31.52
C MET A 1 33.37 -7.61 31.73
N ASP A 2 34.20 -7.59 30.70
CA ASP A 2 35.57 -7.04 30.75
C ASP A 2 35.57 -5.51 30.58
N CYS A 3 36.69 -4.85 30.94
CA CYS A 3 36.79 -3.39 30.89
C CYS A 3 36.72 -2.81 29.47
N GLY A 4 37.14 -3.56 28.44
CA GLY A 4 37.08 -3.09 27.05
C GLY A 4 35.62 -3.03 26.55
N THR A 5 34.85 -4.08 26.84
CA THR A 5 33.41 -4.12 26.57
C THR A 5 32.68 -3.05 27.39
N ALA A 6 33.06 -2.84 28.65
CA ALA A 6 32.50 -1.78 29.48
C ALA A 6 32.74 -0.39 28.88
N LEU A 7 33.95 -0.11 28.39
CA LEU A 7 34.28 1.15 27.73
C LEU A 7 33.42 1.39 26.48
N GLY A 8 33.22 0.36 25.66
CA GLY A 8 32.33 0.44 24.50
C GLY A 8 30.88 0.80 24.90
N LYS A 9 30.38 0.18 25.97
CA LYS A 9 29.03 0.48 26.51
C LYS A 9 28.94 1.88 27.13
N ILE A 10 30.00 2.39 27.78
CA ILE A 10 30.05 3.78 28.29
C ILE A 10 29.88 4.78 27.13
N ILE A 11 30.58 4.57 26.01
CA ILE A 11 30.46 5.42 24.82
C ILE A 11 29.04 5.34 24.24
N ALA A 12 28.50 4.12 24.05
CA ALA A 12 27.15 3.94 23.56
C ALA A 12 26.08 4.59 24.46
N LYS A 13 26.28 4.56 25.78
CA LYS A 13 25.44 5.25 26.76
C LYS A 13 25.52 6.76 26.59
N ALA A 14 26.71 7.31 26.40
CA ALA A 14 26.92 8.74 26.18
C ALA A 14 26.23 9.25 24.89
N ASP A 15 26.20 8.41 23.85
CA ASP A 15 25.51 8.69 22.58
C ASP A 15 24.00 8.42 22.62
N GLY A 16 23.47 7.88 23.73
CA GLY A 16 22.05 7.53 23.86
C GLY A 16 21.63 6.30 23.05
N LEU A 17 22.58 5.43 22.71
CA LEU A 17 22.40 4.23 21.89
C LEU A 17 22.38 2.93 22.71
N LEU A 18 22.71 2.99 24.01
CA LEU A 18 22.74 1.79 24.87
C LEU A 18 21.32 1.35 25.24
N PRO A 19 20.90 0.10 24.96
CA PRO A 19 19.62 -0.42 25.39
C PRO A 19 19.53 -0.55 26.92
N ARG A 20 18.33 -0.36 27.49
CA ARG A 20 18.10 -0.44 28.95
C ARG A 20 18.55 -1.75 29.60
N GLN A 21 18.49 -2.88 28.89
CA GLN A 21 18.94 -4.16 29.41
C GLN A 21 20.47 -4.17 29.60
N GLU A 22 21.21 -3.56 28.67
CA GLU A 22 22.67 -3.46 28.73
C GLU A 22 23.15 -2.39 29.72
N GLU A 23 22.32 -1.39 30.03
CA GLU A 23 22.60 -0.41 31.09
C GLU A 23 22.72 -1.07 32.48
N ALA A 24 21.90 -2.08 32.77
CA ALA A 24 21.95 -2.78 34.05
C ALA A 24 23.26 -3.59 34.20
N GLU A 25 23.68 -4.29 33.14
CA GLU A 25 24.96 -5.00 33.10
C GLU A 25 26.16 -4.06 33.22
N LEU A 26 26.07 -2.88 32.60
CA LEU A 26 27.08 -1.84 32.75
C LEU A 26 27.11 -1.32 34.19
N ALA A 27 25.96 -1.03 34.80
CA ALA A 27 25.88 -0.55 36.17
C ALA A 27 26.49 -1.54 37.18
N GLU A 28 26.27 -2.84 37.00
CA GLU A 28 26.88 -3.90 37.82
C GLU A 28 28.41 -3.86 37.71
N HIS A 29 28.95 -3.72 36.48
CA HIS A 29 30.40 -3.61 36.29
C HIS A 29 30.98 -2.33 36.89
N LEU A 30 30.31 -1.19 36.72
CA LEU A 30 30.76 0.09 37.27
C LEU A 30 30.78 0.10 38.81
N ALA A 31 29.89 -0.66 39.45
CA ALA A 31 29.92 -0.83 40.91
C ALA A 31 31.15 -1.62 41.40
N GLY A 32 31.69 -2.52 40.57
CA GLY A 32 32.85 -3.35 40.90
C GLY A 32 34.20 -2.82 40.38
N CYS A 33 34.20 -1.87 39.44
CA CYS A 33 35.40 -1.40 38.75
C CYS A 33 35.56 0.13 38.85
N PRO A 34 36.41 0.64 39.76
CA PRO A 34 36.54 2.08 40.00
C PRO A 34 37.14 2.84 38.81
N SER A 35 37.99 2.21 37.99
CA SER A 35 38.55 2.85 36.79
C SER A 35 37.46 3.11 35.76
N CYS A 36 36.62 2.12 35.47
CA CYS A 36 35.51 2.29 34.52
C CYS A 36 34.44 3.25 35.07
N ALA A 37 34.21 3.28 36.39
CA ALA A 37 33.34 4.28 37.01
C ALA A 37 33.87 5.71 36.84
N ALA A 38 35.19 5.91 36.93
CA ALA A 38 35.81 7.20 36.67
C ALA A 38 35.67 7.61 35.19
N ASP A 39 35.83 6.67 34.26
CA ASP A 39 35.65 6.91 32.83
C ASP A 39 34.19 7.27 32.47
N ASP A 40 33.21 6.58 33.06
CA ASP A 40 31.78 6.89 32.89
C ASP A 40 31.47 8.29 33.42
N ALA A 41 31.98 8.65 34.60
CA ALA A 41 31.79 9.97 35.19
C ALA A 41 32.44 11.09 34.35
N ALA A 42 33.66 10.86 33.85
CA ALA A 42 34.37 11.82 33.00
C ALA A 42 33.63 12.03 31.66
N THR A 43 33.13 10.95 31.07
CA THR A 43 32.35 10.99 29.83
C THR A 43 31.04 11.74 30.04
N ALA A 44 30.31 11.43 31.12
CA ALA A 44 29.07 12.10 31.48
C ALA A 44 29.25 13.61 31.74
N ALA A 45 30.36 14.00 32.36
CA ALA A 45 30.69 15.41 32.63
C ALA A 45 31.05 16.20 31.35
N THR A 46 31.58 15.53 30.33
CA THR A 46 32.03 16.18 29.08
C THR A 46 30.85 16.62 28.21
N GLY A 47 29.76 15.86 28.19
CA GLY A 47 28.57 16.14 27.37
C GLY A 47 27.97 17.54 27.55
N PRO A 48 27.69 18.01 28.78
CA PRO A 48 27.23 19.37 29.05
C PRO A 48 28.19 20.45 28.56
N VAL A 49 29.50 20.26 28.72
CA VAL A 49 30.53 21.21 28.29
C VAL A 49 30.54 21.33 26.77
N LEU A 50 30.53 20.19 26.06
CA LEU A 50 30.45 20.17 24.60
C LEU A 50 29.17 20.82 24.08
N ARG A 51 28.03 20.57 24.74
CA ARG A 51 26.74 21.18 24.37
C ARG A 51 26.74 22.69 24.58
N ALA A 52 27.35 23.18 25.65
CA ALA A 52 27.51 24.61 25.89
C ALA A 52 28.41 25.27 24.83
N LEU A 53 29.56 24.65 24.53
CA LEU A 53 30.46 25.13 23.47
C LEU A 53 29.80 25.13 22.10
N ALA A 54 29.06 24.08 21.77
CA ALA A 54 28.30 23.99 20.52
C ALA A 54 27.24 25.11 20.45
N GLY A 55 26.54 25.40 21.56
CA GLY A 55 25.57 26.48 21.64
C GLY A 55 26.19 27.87 21.43
N ILE A 56 27.39 28.12 21.99
CA ILE A 56 28.12 29.38 21.78
C ILE A 56 28.50 29.53 20.31
N ARG A 57 29.12 28.50 19.72
CA ARG A 57 29.51 28.50 18.30
C ARG A 57 28.30 28.64 17.37
N ALA A 58 27.18 28.00 17.71
CA ALA A 58 25.94 28.12 16.96
C ALA A 58 25.42 29.57 16.98
N LYS A 59 25.50 30.27 18.13
CA LYS A 59 25.14 31.69 18.21
C LYS A 59 26.06 32.58 17.37
N GLU A 60 27.37 32.35 17.41
CA GLU A 60 28.35 33.07 16.58
C GLU A 60 28.09 32.90 15.08
N LYS A 61 27.65 31.70 14.68
CA LYS A 61 27.36 31.36 13.28
C LYS A 61 25.90 31.52 12.90
N ALA A 62 25.03 31.96 13.81
CA ALA A 62 23.59 32.07 13.60
C ALA A 62 23.20 32.76 12.28
N PRO A 63 23.73 33.94 11.91
CA PRO A 63 23.31 34.61 10.68
C PRO A 63 23.68 33.81 9.41
N ALA A 64 24.84 33.14 9.40
CA ALA A 64 25.25 32.29 8.29
C ALA A 64 24.41 31.00 8.21
N LEU A 65 24.09 30.41 9.37
CA LEU A 65 23.22 29.25 9.50
C LEU A 65 21.79 29.57 9.03
N ASP A 66 21.25 30.73 9.39
CA ASP A 66 19.90 31.15 9.01
C ASP A 66 19.78 31.38 7.50
N ALA A 67 20.78 32.01 6.88
CA ALA A 67 20.83 32.18 5.42
C ALA A 67 20.93 30.83 4.68
N MET A 68 21.72 29.89 5.21
CA MET A 68 21.79 28.52 4.69
C MET A 68 20.47 27.78 4.88
N TRP A 69 19.86 27.86 6.06
CA TRP A 69 18.63 27.17 6.40
C TRP A 69 17.42 27.67 5.60
N THR A 70 17.42 28.94 5.24
CA THR A 70 16.43 29.52 4.32
C THR A 70 16.52 28.88 2.95
N ARG A 71 17.72 28.68 2.41
CA ARG A 71 17.92 27.96 1.13
C ARG A 71 17.52 26.50 1.23
N VAL A 72 17.86 25.81 2.32
CA VAL A 72 17.47 24.41 2.55
C VAL A 72 15.94 24.28 2.59
N ARG A 73 15.25 25.16 3.33
CA ARG A 73 13.78 25.18 3.37
C ARG A 73 13.17 25.46 2.00
N ALA A 74 13.71 26.42 1.26
CA ALA A 74 13.25 26.71 -0.09
C ALA A 74 13.42 25.48 -1.02
N GLY A 75 14.57 24.80 -0.98
CA GLY A 75 14.82 23.61 -1.79
C GLY A 75 13.93 22.42 -1.42
N ILE A 76 13.62 22.23 -0.13
CA ILE A 76 12.67 21.19 0.32
C ILE A 76 11.27 21.49 -0.20
N GLU A 77 10.82 22.74 -0.13
CA GLU A 77 9.48 23.13 -0.58
C GLU A 77 9.33 23.00 -2.09
N GLU A 78 10.35 23.43 -2.85
CA GLU A 78 10.41 23.25 -4.31
C GLU A 78 10.38 21.76 -4.71
N SER A 79 11.15 20.92 -4.00
CA SER A 79 11.17 19.47 -4.23
C SER A 79 9.81 18.81 -3.95
N ARG A 80 9.08 19.29 -2.95
CA ARG A 80 7.71 18.81 -2.66
C ARG A 80 6.72 19.28 -3.73
N GLY A 81 6.81 20.53 -4.15
CA GLY A 81 5.95 21.12 -5.18
C GLY A 81 6.08 20.40 -6.52
N THR A 82 7.30 20.15 -6.97
CA THR A 82 7.59 19.43 -8.22
C THR A 82 7.10 17.98 -8.17
N ARG A 83 7.37 17.25 -7.08
CA ARG A 83 6.87 15.88 -6.88
C ARG A 83 5.35 15.83 -6.85
N ARG A 84 4.70 16.76 -6.14
CA ARG A 84 3.23 16.82 -6.04
C ARG A 84 2.61 17.13 -7.40
N ARG A 85 3.16 18.09 -8.15
CA ARG A 85 2.69 18.43 -9.51
C ARG A 85 2.85 17.28 -10.50
N ALA A 86 4.00 16.58 -10.47
CA ALA A 86 4.23 15.40 -11.31
C ALA A 86 3.22 14.28 -11.00
N SER A 87 2.96 13.99 -9.72
CA SER A 87 1.98 12.98 -9.31
C SER A 87 0.55 13.34 -9.71
N TRP A 88 0.18 14.61 -9.66
CA TRP A 88 -1.14 15.09 -10.07
C TRP A 88 -1.33 14.97 -11.59
N ILE A 89 -0.33 15.34 -12.39
CA ILE A 89 -0.38 15.19 -13.85
C ILE A 89 -0.45 13.70 -14.24
N ALA A 90 0.36 12.84 -13.60
CA ALA A 90 0.33 11.40 -13.84
C ALA A 90 -1.04 10.78 -13.54
N ARG A 91 -1.75 11.28 -12.52
CA ARG A 91 -3.10 10.83 -12.15
C ARG A 91 -4.16 11.12 -13.22
N TRP A 92 -3.97 12.11 -14.06
CA TRP A 92 -4.93 12.50 -15.10
C TRP A 92 -4.47 12.20 -16.53
N ALA A 93 -3.19 11.85 -16.71
CA ALA A 93 -2.59 11.57 -18.01
C ALA A 93 -3.25 10.39 -18.76
N TRP A 94 -3.89 9.46 -18.04
CA TRP A 94 -4.56 8.30 -18.64
C TRP A 94 -5.98 8.59 -19.14
N ILE A 95 -6.62 9.69 -18.73
CA ILE A 95 -7.98 10.07 -19.16
C ILE A 95 -8.09 10.16 -20.69
N PRO A 96 -7.26 10.93 -21.41
CA PRO A 96 -7.42 11.06 -22.86
C PRO A 96 -7.26 9.72 -23.59
N ALA A 97 -6.34 8.86 -23.12
CA ALA A 97 -6.17 7.51 -23.66
C ALA A 97 -7.42 6.65 -23.42
N ALA A 98 -8.01 6.70 -22.22
CA ALA A 98 -9.24 5.98 -21.90
C ALA A 98 -10.44 6.48 -22.71
N ILE A 99 -10.57 7.80 -22.93
CA ILE A 99 -11.62 8.38 -23.77
C ILE A 99 -11.45 7.92 -25.22
N ALA A 100 -10.24 7.98 -25.78
CA ALA A 100 -9.97 7.52 -27.14
C ALA A 100 -10.29 6.03 -27.30
N LEU A 101 -9.96 5.21 -26.30
CA LEU A 101 -10.25 3.78 -26.29
C LEU A 101 -11.76 3.53 -26.21
N ALA A 102 -12.49 4.26 -25.36
CA ALA A 102 -13.94 4.17 -25.25
C ALA A 102 -14.65 4.62 -26.54
N ALA A 103 -14.20 5.71 -27.16
CA ALA A 103 -14.73 6.19 -28.44
C ALA A 103 -14.45 5.18 -29.57
N SER A 104 -13.24 4.60 -29.59
CA SER A 104 -12.90 3.54 -30.55
C SER A 104 -13.76 2.30 -30.32
N ALA A 105 -13.94 1.89 -29.05
CA ALA A 105 -14.84 0.80 -28.71
C ALA A 105 -16.25 1.12 -29.21
N LEU A 106 -16.78 2.33 -29.03
CA LEU A 106 -18.12 2.71 -29.51
C LEU A 106 -18.23 2.70 -31.04
N LEU A 107 -17.22 3.23 -31.75
CA LEU A 107 -17.18 3.31 -33.22
C LEU A 107 -17.04 1.94 -33.87
N PHE A 108 -16.22 1.08 -33.28
CA PHE A 108 -15.95 -0.27 -33.79
C PHE A 108 -16.76 -1.35 -33.06
N TYR A 109 -17.63 -0.98 -32.12
CA TYR A 109 -18.56 -1.92 -31.51
C TYR A 109 -19.49 -2.36 -32.64
N PRO A 110 -19.49 -3.64 -33.04
CA PRO A 110 -20.48 -4.12 -33.98
C PRO A 110 -21.81 -4.03 -33.25
N ALA A 111 -22.53 -2.93 -33.49
CA ALA A 111 -23.93 -2.84 -33.15
C ALA A 111 -24.59 -3.99 -33.92
N ARG A 112 -24.84 -5.12 -33.23
CA ARG A 112 -25.75 -6.18 -33.66
C ARG A 112 -27.17 -5.60 -33.67
N THR A 113 -27.39 -4.55 -34.47
CA THR A 113 -28.70 -3.97 -34.75
C THR A 113 -29.40 -4.72 -35.88
N ASN A 114 -28.75 -5.73 -36.46
CA ASN A 114 -29.36 -6.63 -37.43
C ASN A 114 -29.87 -7.93 -36.77
N ARG A 115 -30.56 -7.83 -35.63
CA ARG A 115 -31.52 -8.88 -35.25
C ARG A 115 -32.80 -8.54 -36.01
N SER A 116 -33.07 -9.28 -37.08
CA SER A 116 -34.39 -9.24 -37.71
C SER A 116 -35.45 -9.54 -36.64
N PRO A 117 -36.65 -8.95 -36.74
CA PRO A 117 -37.74 -9.32 -35.84
C PRO A 117 -38.00 -10.82 -35.98
N PHE A 118 -37.92 -11.52 -34.85
CA PHE A 118 -38.14 -12.96 -34.77
C PHE A 118 -39.62 -13.22 -35.14
N HIS A 119 -39.86 -13.70 -36.35
CA HIS A 119 -41.19 -14.10 -36.82
C HIS A 119 -41.18 -15.61 -37.12
N PRO A 120 -41.40 -16.46 -36.11
CA PRO A 120 -41.53 -17.89 -36.35
C PRO A 120 -42.91 -18.16 -36.96
N THR A 121 -42.96 -18.49 -38.25
CA THR A 121 -44.19 -18.84 -38.97
C THR A 121 -44.60 -20.31 -38.82
N SER A 122 -43.73 -21.16 -38.28
CA SER A 122 -44.07 -22.56 -37.98
C SER A 122 -43.05 -23.16 -37.00
N PHE A 123 -43.54 -23.92 -36.04
CA PHE A 123 -42.72 -24.76 -35.16
C PHE A 123 -42.94 -26.21 -35.55
N ASP A 124 -41.86 -26.94 -35.80
CA ASP A 124 -41.91 -28.39 -35.93
C ASP A 124 -41.70 -28.97 -34.53
N VAL A 125 -42.76 -29.53 -33.95
CA VAL A 125 -42.76 -30.02 -32.56
C VAL A 125 -42.64 -31.53 -32.59
N ALA A 126 -41.49 -32.05 -32.15
CA ALA A 126 -41.34 -33.48 -31.86
C ALA A 126 -41.70 -33.70 -30.38
N PHE A 127 -42.78 -34.44 -30.13
CA PHE A 127 -43.14 -34.88 -28.79
C PHE A 127 -42.52 -36.27 -28.56
N GLU A 128 -41.52 -36.36 -27.69
CA GLU A 128 -41.14 -37.64 -27.08
C GLU A 128 -41.74 -37.67 -25.67
N ASP A 129 -42.76 -38.51 -25.50
CA ASP A 129 -43.39 -38.77 -24.20
C ASP A 129 -42.51 -39.76 -23.43
N VAL A 130 -41.97 -39.34 -22.29
CA VAL A 130 -41.24 -40.20 -21.36
C VAL A 130 -42.09 -40.30 -20.10
N GLU A 131 -42.87 -41.38 -20.02
CA GLU A 131 -43.76 -41.68 -18.91
C GLU A 131 -42.93 -42.00 -17.65
N SER A 132 -43.06 -41.17 -16.62
CA SER A 132 -42.55 -41.43 -15.27
C SER A 132 -43.58 -40.87 -14.29
N ASP A 133 -43.93 -41.64 -13.26
CA ASP A 133 -45.12 -41.55 -12.38
C ASP A 133 -45.38 -40.21 -11.65
N ALA A 134 -44.68 -39.12 -11.97
CA ALA A 134 -44.89 -37.81 -11.35
C ALA A 134 -44.70 -36.58 -12.25
N SER A 135 -44.40 -36.71 -13.56
CA SER A 135 -44.21 -35.53 -14.43
C SER A 135 -44.16 -35.84 -15.93
N THR A 136 -44.85 -35.06 -16.76
CA THR A 136 -44.69 -35.07 -18.23
C THR A 136 -43.62 -34.05 -18.64
N VAL A 137 -42.61 -34.48 -19.40
CA VAL A 137 -41.54 -33.61 -19.92
C VAL A 137 -41.70 -33.45 -21.42
N ALA A 138 -41.95 -32.22 -21.88
CA ALA A 138 -41.92 -31.88 -23.31
C ALA A 138 -40.54 -31.30 -23.66
N LEU A 139 -39.70 -32.10 -24.32
CA LEU A 139 -38.43 -31.64 -24.88
C LEU A 139 -38.67 -31.01 -26.25
N VAL A 140 -38.40 -29.71 -26.38
CA VAL A 140 -38.44 -28.99 -27.66
C VAL A 140 -37.01 -28.83 -28.15
N ASP A 141 -36.58 -29.68 -29.09
CA ASP A 141 -35.39 -29.47 -29.94
C ASP A 141 -35.90 -28.96 -31.30
N LYS A 142 -35.33 -27.98 -32.02
CA LYS A 142 -33.90 -27.80 -32.34
C LYS A 142 -33.63 -26.49 -33.08
N GLY A 143 -32.44 -25.92 -32.90
CA GLY A 143 -31.82 -24.96 -33.82
C GLY A 143 -30.74 -24.06 -33.19
N GLU A 144 -29.47 -24.37 -33.50
CA GLU A 144 -28.13 -23.75 -33.24
C GLU A 144 -27.84 -22.81 -32.04
N ASP A 145 -28.81 -22.26 -31.32
CA ASP A 145 -28.59 -21.41 -30.15
C ASP A 145 -29.38 -21.94 -28.93
N LEU A 146 -28.65 -22.55 -27.99
CA LEU A 146 -28.99 -22.99 -26.62
C LEU A 146 -30.38 -23.67 -26.41
N PRO A 147 -30.43 -24.96 -26.03
CA PRO A 147 -31.69 -25.66 -25.83
C PRO A 147 -32.49 -25.04 -24.67
N ARG A 148 -33.76 -24.70 -24.93
CA ARG A 148 -34.71 -24.26 -23.90
C ARG A 148 -35.64 -25.41 -23.54
N VAL A 149 -35.46 -25.94 -22.34
CA VAL A 149 -36.37 -26.92 -21.75
C VAL A 149 -37.47 -26.17 -21.00
N ILE A 150 -38.74 -26.41 -21.36
CA ILE A 150 -39.90 -25.90 -20.62
C ILE A 150 -40.47 -27.05 -19.82
N TRP A 151 -40.46 -26.92 -18.49
CA TRP A 151 -41.07 -27.90 -17.58
C TRP A 151 -42.51 -27.51 -17.32
N ILE A 152 -43.46 -28.42 -17.55
CA ILE A 152 -44.87 -28.25 -17.18
C ILE A 152 -45.17 -29.31 -16.14
N ILE A 153 -45.48 -28.88 -14.91
CA ILE A 153 -45.88 -29.78 -13.82
C ILE A 153 -47.38 -29.58 -13.64
N GLU A 154 -48.19 -30.56 -14.06
CA GLU A 154 -49.60 -30.62 -13.67
C GLU A 154 -49.71 -31.34 -12.32
N ASP A 155 -49.92 -30.59 -11.24
CA ASP A 155 -50.30 -31.14 -9.94
C ASP A 155 -51.81 -31.43 -9.95
N ALA A 156 -52.19 -32.59 -10.49
CA ALA A 156 -53.53 -33.13 -10.31
C ALA A 156 -53.55 -34.00 -9.03
N LYS A 157 -53.72 -33.32 -7.89
CA LYS A 157 -54.19 -33.94 -6.66
C LYS A 157 -55.50 -34.69 -6.89
N SER A 158 -55.55 -35.89 -6.28
CA SER A 158 -56.67 -36.79 -5.99
C SER A 158 -57.01 -37.84 -7.04
#